data_AF-A0A7S0KWD1-F1
#
_entry.id   AF-A0A7S0KWD1-F1
#
_cell.length_a   1.000
_cell.length_b   1.000
_cell.length_c   1.000
_cell.angle_alpha   90.00
_cell.angle_beta   90.00
_cell.angle_gamma   90.00
#
_symmetry.space_group_name_H-M   'P 1'
#
loop_
_entity.id
_entity.type
_entity.pdbx_description
1 polymer ?
#
loop_
_entity_poly.entity_id
_entity_poly.type
_entity_poly.pdbx_seq_one_letter_code
_entity_poly.pdbx_strand_id
1 'polypeptide(L)'
;RLMAGGEGSVGSIMAIDPADLWVAADEDFHDLVLERAYADNPAQCPLSADEDDPSCSLIHFAQGSLEVVHDDLRRVLPPARLKEAIDILRVVGIDDAFVVRRELVNYKKTCLNIQRCATQLDRDLRQLVTFFKGSDDERVDVDDERIYVHSDRHTALCDALGQCKGALGVMSDLRQFVKTVCCVSRHPAKSRPEYLAGLPRSLKHLRKYVRCAGDVVASQSNETNETNGHTTVDEVHEADGGDDKHFPSTAREESGAAHLARAMDGFARLGWPPRIVSFVRKSLVAKGAVKALWMRSELIRGLRHLETYLRQLRRCVTELEATPNLVDVCASALSASRTEGVTDGGDGDGSILRRVSSACRVRKELNQLYGAVEALGDQTTWLGRIADVPTERLFVAGGGGPRAGA
;
A
#
# COMPACT_ATOMS: atom_id res chain seq x y z
N ARG A 1 -22.65 -22.31 61.03
CA ARG A 1 -22.19 -23.47 60.22
C ARG A 1 -23.32 -23.80 59.24
N LEU A 2 -23.06 -23.53 57.94
CA LEU A 2 -23.61 -24.16 56.72
C LEU A 2 -25.15 -24.23 56.55
N MET A 3 -25.81 -23.94 55.42
CA MET A 3 -25.53 -23.39 54.09
C MET A 3 -26.87 -23.42 53.34
N ALA A 4 -27.04 -22.51 52.37
CA ALA A 4 -27.98 -22.53 51.23
C ALA A 4 -29.49 -22.35 51.52
N GLY A 5 -30.26 -21.59 50.74
CA GLY A 5 -30.00 -20.87 49.49
C GLY A 5 -31.34 -20.36 48.95
N GLY A 6 -31.34 -19.23 48.23
CA GLY A 6 -32.56 -18.64 47.68
C GLY A 6 -32.34 -17.23 47.14
N GLU A 7 -31.58 -17.15 46.05
CA GLU A 7 -31.72 -16.20 44.95
C GLU A 7 -32.23 -14.78 45.29
N GLY A 8 -31.32 -13.95 45.77
CA GLY A 8 -31.43 -12.51 45.58
C GLY A 8 -31.23 -12.21 44.10
N SER A 9 -32.33 -12.12 43.35
CA SER A 9 -32.41 -11.50 42.03
C SER A 9 -31.52 -10.24 42.02
N VAL A 10 -30.46 -10.27 41.20
CA VAL A 10 -29.67 -9.10 40.83
C VAL A 10 -30.65 -8.09 40.25
N GLY A 11 -31.03 -7.13 41.09
CA GLY A 11 -32.08 -6.18 40.83
C GLY A 11 -31.79 -5.41 39.55
N SER A 12 -32.73 -5.52 38.61
CA SER A 12 -33.16 -4.49 37.68
C SER A 12 -32.35 -3.19 37.79
N ILE A 13 -31.31 -3.07 36.96
CA ILE A 13 -30.71 -1.78 36.64
C ILE A 13 -31.85 -0.94 36.09
N MET A 14 -32.30 0.04 36.87
CA MET A 14 -33.28 1.05 36.46
C MET A 14 -32.85 1.58 35.08
N ALA A 15 -33.60 1.20 34.04
CA ALA A 15 -33.40 1.71 32.69
C ALA A 15 -33.79 3.18 32.72
N ILE A 16 -32.81 4.07 32.91
CA ILE A 16 -33.00 5.51 32.74
C ILE A 16 -33.37 5.71 31.27
N ASP A 17 -34.53 6.29 31.02
CA ASP A 17 -34.99 6.56 29.66
C ASP A 17 -34.01 7.55 29.01
N PRO A 18 -33.42 7.25 27.84
CA PRO A 18 -32.63 8.21 27.08
C PRO A 18 -33.33 9.56 26.87
N ALA A 19 -34.68 9.60 26.91
CA ALA A 19 -35.46 10.83 26.89
C ALA A 19 -35.22 11.72 28.12
N ASP A 20 -35.08 11.15 29.31
CA ASP A 20 -34.83 11.89 30.56
C ASP A 20 -33.42 12.49 30.58
N LEU A 21 -32.46 11.79 29.98
CA LEU A 21 -31.08 12.23 29.71
C LEU A 21 -30.99 13.48 28.83
N TRP A 22 -31.91 13.61 27.88
CA TRP A 22 -31.96 14.73 26.95
C TRP A 22 -32.50 16.01 27.59
N VAL A 23 -33.43 15.85 28.55
CA VAL A 23 -34.15 16.95 29.20
C VAL A 23 -33.44 17.42 30.48
N ALA A 24 -32.66 16.56 31.14
CA ALA A 24 -31.86 16.94 32.30
C ALA A 24 -30.87 18.08 31.92
N ALA A 25 -31.08 19.26 32.51
CA ALA A 25 -30.26 20.44 32.25
C ALA A 25 -28.91 20.41 33.01
N ASP A 26 -28.72 19.44 33.89
CA ASP A 26 -27.59 19.34 34.83
C ASP A 26 -26.44 18.50 34.26
N GLU A 27 -25.21 19.02 34.33
CA GLU A 27 -23.99 18.32 33.89
C GLU A 27 -23.69 17.12 34.81
N ASP A 28 -23.93 17.24 36.11
CA ASP A 28 -23.67 16.18 37.10
C ASP A 28 -24.56 14.95 36.86
N PHE A 29 -25.77 15.16 36.35
CA PHE A 29 -26.69 14.07 35.99
C PHE A 29 -26.22 13.30 34.75
N HIS A 30 -25.57 13.97 33.80
CA HIS A 30 -25.11 13.31 32.57
C HIS A 30 -23.90 12.42 32.82
N ASP A 31 -22.93 12.90 33.60
CA ASP A 31 -21.76 12.12 34.00
C ASP A 31 -22.17 10.92 34.85
N LEU A 32 -23.10 11.10 35.80
CA LEU A 32 -23.66 10.01 36.60
C LEU A 32 -24.35 8.94 35.73
N VAL A 33 -25.13 9.35 34.73
CA VAL A 33 -25.83 8.40 33.85
C VAL A 33 -24.86 7.68 32.90
N LEU A 34 -23.83 8.37 32.40
CA LEU A 34 -22.80 7.76 31.56
C LEU A 34 -21.88 6.83 32.35
N GLU A 35 -21.46 7.21 33.56
CA GLU A 35 -20.78 6.31 34.48
C GLU A 35 -21.61 5.05 34.73
N ARG A 36 -22.93 5.20 34.89
CA ARG A 36 -23.85 4.08 35.11
C ARG A 36 -24.06 3.22 33.87
N ALA A 37 -24.15 3.83 32.67
CA ALA A 37 -24.28 3.13 31.39
C ALA A 37 -23.05 2.28 31.03
N TYR A 38 -21.89 2.62 31.60
CA TYR A 38 -20.63 1.89 31.46
C TYR A 38 -20.15 1.27 32.78
N ALA A 39 -20.99 1.18 33.82
CA ALA A 39 -20.59 0.70 35.15
C ALA A 39 -19.99 -0.71 35.11
N ASP A 40 -20.52 -1.58 34.25
CA ASP A 40 -20.03 -2.95 34.07
C ASP A 40 -18.69 -3.01 33.33
N ASN A 41 -18.32 -1.95 32.59
CA ASN A 41 -17.04 -1.87 31.89
C ASN A 41 -16.56 -0.42 31.69
N PRO A 42 -16.08 0.24 32.77
CA PRO A 42 -15.74 1.68 32.73
C PRO A 42 -14.60 1.99 31.74
N ALA A 43 -13.70 1.03 31.52
CA ALA A 43 -12.59 1.14 30.57
C ALA A 43 -13.04 1.27 29.09
N GLN A 44 -14.34 1.07 28.81
CA GLN A 44 -14.93 1.25 27.48
C GLN A 44 -15.68 2.58 27.31
N CYS A 45 -15.83 3.37 28.38
CA CYS A 45 -16.59 4.61 28.37
C CYS A 45 -15.90 5.65 27.48
N PRO A 46 -16.53 6.13 26.39
CA PRO A 46 -15.93 7.10 25.49
C PRO A 46 -15.44 8.37 26.17
N LEU A 47 -16.04 8.78 27.29
CA LEU A 47 -15.63 9.98 28.03
C LEU A 47 -14.18 9.93 28.52
N SER A 48 -13.66 8.73 28.78
CA SER A 48 -12.26 8.51 29.16
C SER A 48 -11.26 8.70 28.01
N ALA A 49 -11.76 8.85 26.77
CA ALA A 49 -10.96 9.35 25.68
C ALA A 49 -10.80 10.87 25.82
N ASP A 50 -9.56 11.32 25.79
CA ASP A 50 -9.20 12.71 25.56
C ASP A 50 -8.71 12.80 24.12
N GLU A 51 -9.49 13.46 23.26
CA GLU A 51 -9.17 13.67 21.85
C GLU A 51 -8.18 14.81 21.60
N ASP A 52 -7.91 15.64 22.61
CA ASP A 52 -6.99 16.77 22.57
C ASP A 52 -5.62 16.39 23.15
N ASP A 53 -5.56 15.42 24.07
CA ASP A 53 -4.30 14.85 24.58
C ASP A 53 -3.81 13.62 23.78
N PRO A 54 -2.80 13.75 22.90
CA PRO A 54 -2.25 12.64 22.12
C PRO A 54 -1.57 11.54 22.96
N SER A 55 -1.36 11.77 24.26
CA SER A 55 -0.87 10.79 25.22
C SER A 55 -1.96 9.80 25.68
N CYS A 56 -3.24 10.16 25.51
CA CYS A 56 -4.38 9.31 25.86
C CYS A 56 -4.32 7.93 25.18
N SER A 57 -4.34 6.87 25.99
CA SER A 57 -4.27 5.50 25.49
C SER A 57 -5.64 5.01 24.99
N LEU A 58 -5.82 5.02 23.68
CA LEU A 58 -7.03 4.48 23.06
C LEU A 58 -6.99 2.94 22.90
N ILE A 59 -5.93 2.25 23.36
CA ILE A 59 -5.67 0.82 23.08
C ILE A 59 -6.79 -0.09 23.60
N HIS A 60 -7.36 0.24 24.75
CA HIS A 60 -8.29 -0.63 25.46
C HIS A 60 -9.72 -0.59 24.90
N PHE A 61 -10.09 0.41 24.10
CA PHE A 61 -11.42 0.50 23.53
C PHE A 61 -11.71 -0.58 22.48
N ALA A 62 -12.88 -1.20 22.58
CA ALA A 62 -13.48 -2.05 21.57
C ALA A 62 -13.55 -1.28 20.24
N GLN A 63 -13.20 -1.95 19.15
CA GLN A 63 -13.00 -1.29 17.87
C GLN A 63 -13.17 -2.24 16.69
N GLY A 64 -13.23 -1.66 15.49
CA GLY A 64 -13.17 -2.40 14.23
C GLY A 64 -14.53 -2.74 13.63
N SER A 65 -15.62 -2.31 14.26
CA SER A 65 -16.97 -2.38 13.70
C SER A 65 -17.73 -1.10 14.00
N LEU A 66 -18.54 -0.66 13.04
CA LEU A 66 -19.47 0.44 13.21
C LEU A 66 -20.52 0.14 14.31
N GLU A 67 -20.88 -1.14 14.50
CA GLU A 67 -21.86 -1.51 15.53
C GLU A 67 -21.44 -1.08 16.94
N VAL A 68 -20.14 -1.05 17.23
CA VAL A 68 -19.65 -0.58 18.54
C VAL A 68 -19.92 0.92 18.73
N VAL A 69 -19.86 1.71 17.66
CA VAL A 69 -20.26 3.13 17.70
C VAL A 69 -21.78 3.22 17.88
N HIS A 70 -22.55 2.45 17.12
CA HIS A 70 -24.01 2.45 17.24
C HIS A 70 -24.47 2.04 18.64
N ASP A 71 -23.83 1.06 19.28
CA ASP A 71 -24.11 0.64 20.64
C ASP A 71 -23.89 1.78 21.65
N ASP A 72 -22.78 2.51 21.52
CA ASP A 72 -22.52 3.68 22.36
C ASP A 72 -23.60 4.76 22.17
N LEU A 73 -24.00 5.03 20.92
CA LEU A 73 -25.02 6.04 20.62
C LEU A 73 -26.41 5.63 21.12
N ARG A 74 -26.79 4.35 20.98
CA ARG A 74 -28.07 3.79 21.47
C ARG A 74 -28.22 3.92 22.98
N ARG A 75 -27.11 3.87 23.73
CA ARG A 75 -27.12 4.01 25.20
C ARG A 75 -27.45 5.43 25.68
N VAL A 76 -27.23 6.44 24.85
CA VAL A 76 -27.25 7.86 25.28
C VAL A 76 -28.26 8.71 24.52
N LEU A 77 -28.63 8.32 23.30
CA LEU A 77 -29.53 9.09 22.44
C LEU A 77 -30.96 8.52 22.44
N PRO A 78 -31.99 9.37 22.56
CA PRO A 78 -33.36 9.00 22.25
C PRO A 78 -33.52 8.48 20.80
N PRO A 79 -34.50 7.62 20.50
CA PRO A 79 -34.66 7.01 19.17
C PRO A 79 -34.66 7.99 17.99
N ALA A 80 -35.32 9.15 18.14
CA ALA A 80 -35.37 10.17 17.09
C ALA A 80 -33.98 10.79 16.81
N ARG A 81 -33.22 11.08 17.88
CA ARG A 81 -31.87 11.67 17.79
C ARG A 81 -30.83 10.64 17.35
N LEU A 82 -30.98 9.39 17.77
CA LEU A 82 -30.18 8.28 17.27
C LEU A 82 -30.29 8.16 15.75
N LYS A 83 -31.51 8.23 15.21
CA LYS A 83 -31.73 8.19 13.75
C LYS A 83 -31.02 9.34 13.05
N GLU A 84 -31.17 10.58 13.55
CA GLU A 84 -30.46 11.76 13.03
C GLU A 84 -28.94 11.57 13.05
N ALA A 85 -28.36 11.07 14.15
CA ALA A 85 -26.94 10.78 14.25
C ALA A 85 -26.49 9.76 13.19
N ILE A 86 -27.17 8.62 13.09
CA ILE A 86 -26.83 7.56 12.14
C ILE A 86 -26.90 8.09 10.70
N ASP A 87 -27.93 8.87 10.36
CA ASP A 87 -28.08 9.44 9.02
C ASP A 87 -26.93 10.43 8.70
N ILE A 88 -26.46 11.21 9.67
CA ILE A 88 -25.27 12.07 9.51
C ILE A 88 -24.01 11.23 9.27
N LEU A 89 -23.78 10.19 10.08
CA LEU A 89 -22.60 9.32 9.97
C LEU A 89 -22.56 8.59 8.60
N ARG A 90 -23.74 8.21 8.08
CA ARG A 90 -23.89 7.64 6.73
C ARG A 90 -23.53 8.64 5.64
N VAL A 91 -24.02 9.87 5.71
CA VAL A 91 -23.70 10.92 4.72
C VAL A 91 -22.20 11.21 4.67
N VAL A 92 -21.51 11.13 5.82
CA VAL A 92 -20.05 11.27 5.91
C VAL A 92 -19.31 10.06 5.31
N GLY A 93 -20.00 8.92 5.13
CA GLY A 93 -19.45 7.70 4.56
C GLY A 93 -18.67 6.85 5.57
N ILE A 94 -19.07 6.86 6.84
CA ILE A 94 -18.42 6.06 7.89
C ILE A 94 -18.63 4.55 7.67
N ASP A 95 -19.82 4.15 7.21
CA ASP A 95 -20.17 2.76 6.91
C ASP A 95 -19.16 2.16 5.90
N ASP A 96 -19.03 2.82 4.76
CA ASP A 96 -18.03 2.53 3.73
C ASP A 96 -16.61 2.46 4.29
N ALA A 97 -16.25 3.43 5.13
CA ALA A 97 -14.91 3.53 5.68
C ALA A 97 -14.56 2.33 6.58
N PHE A 98 -15.54 1.80 7.34
CA PHE A 98 -15.35 0.57 8.11
C PHE A 98 -15.21 -0.66 7.21
N VAL A 99 -15.97 -0.74 6.11
CA VAL A 99 -15.83 -1.80 5.10
C VAL A 99 -14.41 -1.77 4.50
N VAL A 100 -13.99 -0.61 4.01
CA VAL A 100 -12.64 -0.38 3.46
C VAL A 100 -11.57 -0.76 4.49
N ARG A 101 -11.71 -0.30 5.74
CA ARG A 101 -10.76 -0.62 6.82
C ARG A 101 -10.62 -2.13 7.03
N ARG A 102 -11.74 -2.86 7.06
CA ARG A 102 -11.74 -4.32 7.24
C ARG A 102 -11.01 -5.01 6.09
N GLU A 103 -11.34 -4.67 4.86
CA GLU A 103 -10.73 -5.29 3.69
C GLU A 103 -9.25 -4.93 3.57
N LEU A 104 -8.83 -3.69 3.85
CA LEU A 104 -7.41 -3.31 3.90
C LEU A 104 -6.61 -4.08 4.94
N VAL A 105 -7.17 -4.32 6.13
CA VAL A 105 -6.50 -5.09 7.18
C VAL A 105 -6.30 -6.54 6.75
N ASN A 106 -7.28 -7.13 6.05
CA ASN A 106 -7.16 -8.49 5.50
C ASN A 106 -6.18 -8.51 4.33
N TYR A 107 -6.28 -7.55 3.40
CA TYR A 107 -5.38 -7.41 2.26
C TYR A 107 -3.92 -7.25 2.69
N LYS A 108 -3.64 -6.47 3.74
CA LYS A 108 -2.31 -6.38 4.36
C LYS A 108 -1.71 -7.75 4.71
N LYS A 109 -2.53 -8.67 5.20
CA LYS A 109 -2.10 -10.05 5.54
C LYS A 109 -1.87 -10.86 4.26
N THR A 110 -2.72 -10.70 3.24
CA THR A 110 -2.52 -11.29 1.91
C THR A 110 -1.20 -10.84 1.29
N CYS A 111 -0.89 -9.54 1.28
CA CYS A 111 0.39 -9.01 0.79
C CYS A 111 1.59 -9.60 1.54
N LEU A 112 1.47 -9.84 2.85
CA LEU A 112 2.53 -10.52 3.62
C LEU A 112 2.78 -11.94 3.11
N ASN A 113 1.73 -12.71 2.81
CA ASN A 113 1.88 -14.06 2.30
C ASN A 113 2.47 -14.06 0.87
N ILE A 114 1.97 -13.19 -0.01
CA ILE A 114 2.51 -13.03 -1.36
C ILE A 114 3.99 -12.66 -1.31
N GLN A 115 4.38 -11.69 -0.47
CA GLN A 115 5.78 -11.28 -0.35
C GLN A 115 6.67 -12.43 0.15
N ARG A 116 6.19 -13.24 1.10
CA ARG A 116 6.92 -14.43 1.59
C ARG A 116 7.13 -15.47 0.49
N CYS A 117 6.07 -15.81 -0.26
CA CYS A 117 6.16 -16.73 -1.40
C CYS A 117 7.11 -16.20 -2.49
N ALA A 118 7.00 -14.91 -2.85
CA ALA A 118 7.88 -14.29 -3.83
C ALA A 118 9.35 -14.25 -3.38
N THR A 119 9.61 -14.09 -2.06
CA THR A 119 10.97 -14.14 -1.51
C THR A 119 11.57 -15.55 -1.61
N GLN A 120 10.75 -16.58 -1.40
CA GLN A 120 11.20 -17.97 -1.59
C GLN A 120 11.48 -18.26 -3.06
N LEU A 121 10.59 -17.83 -3.96
CA LEU A 121 10.78 -17.99 -5.41
C LEU A 121 12.07 -17.30 -5.91
N ASP A 122 12.37 -16.09 -5.43
CA ASP A 122 13.65 -15.40 -5.77
C ASP A 122 14.87 -16.22 -5.33
N ARG A 123 14.82 -16.88 -4.16
CA ARG A 123 15.92 -17.74 -3.69
C ARG A 123 16.09 -18.98 -4.56
N ASP A 124 14.98 -19.65 -4.88
CA ASP A 124 15.00 -20.86 -5.69
C ASP A 124 15.49 -20.57 -7.11
N LEU A 125 15.02 -19.47 -7.72
CA LEU A 125 15.49 -19.01 -9.03
C LEU A 125 16.98 -18.67 -9.03
N ARG A 126 17.52 -18.04 -7.97
CA ARG A 126 18.98 -17.79 -7.86
C ARG A 126 19.79 -19.08 -7.82
N GLN A 127 19.31 -20.09 -7.10
CA GLN A 127 19.96 -21.40 -7.04
C GLN A 127 19.97 -22.06 -8.42
N LEU A 128 18.84 -22.03 -9.13
CA LEU A 128 18.72 -22.59 -10.48
C LEU A 128 19.62 -21.85 -11.48
N VAL A 129 19.61 -20.50 -11.48
CA VAL A 129 20.51 -19.71 -12.34
C VAL A 129 21.97 -20.09 -12.08
N THR A 130 22.37 -20.24 -10.82
CA THR A 130 23.74 -20.64 -10.45
C THR A 130 24.06 -22.06 -10.92
N PHE A 131 23.11 -22.99 -10.80
CA PHE A 131 23.29 -24.39 -11.19
C PHE A 131 23.47 -24.55 -12.71
N PHE A 132 22.70 -23.82 -13.51
CA PHE A 132 22.76 -23.92 -14.98
C PHE A 132 23.84 -23.06 -15.61
N LYS A 133 24.48 -22.18 -14.84
CA LYS A 133 25.61 -21.37 -15.31
C LYS A 133 26.82 -22.25 -15.64
N GLY A 134 27.31 -22.15 -16.87
CA GLY A 134 28.47 -22.90 -17.36
C GLY A 134 28.21 -24.38 -17.62
N SER A 135 26.95 -24.79 -17.76
CA SER A 135 26.59 -26.15 -18.18
C SER A 135 27.11 -26.45 -19.59
N ASP A 136 27.33 -27.73 -19.92
CA ASP A 136 27.97 -28.16 -21.17
C ASP A 136 27.27 -27.67 -22.46
N ASP A 137 26.01 -27.20 -22.35
CA ASP A 137 25.21 -26.59 -23.41
C ASP A 137 25.56 -25.12 -23.70
N GLU A 138 26.51 -24.49 -23.00
CA GLU A 138 26.85 -23.05 -23.13
C GLU A 138 28.09 -22.76 -23.99
N ARG A 139 28.44 -23.64 -24.93
CA ARG A 139 29.62 -23.48 -25.81
C ARG A 139 29.22 -23.48 -27.28
N VAL A 140 29.47 -22.36 -27.96
CA VAL A 140 29.49 -22.28 -29.42
C VAL A 140 30.89 -21.78 -29.82
N ASP A 141 31.68 -22.64 -30.43
CA ASP A 141 32.94 -22.24 -31.06
C ASP A 141 32.60 -21.58 -32.40
N VAL A 142 32.92 -20.29 -32.55
CA VAL A 142 32.82 -19.56 -33.82
C VAL A 142 34.21 -19.04 -34.16
N ASP A 143 34.82 -19.58 -35.22
CA ASP A 143 36.01 -19.06 -35.90
C ASP A 143 37.10 -18.44 -34.98
N ASP A 144 37.69 -19.26 -34.09
CA ASP A 144 38.77 -18.88 -33.15
C ASP A 144 38.46 -17.75 -32.13
N GLU A 145 37.26 -17.17 -32.14
CA GLU A 145 36.78 -16.18 -31.18
C GLU A 145 35.73 -16.78 -30.24
N ARG A 146 36.04 -16.82 -28.94
CA ARG A 146 35.15 -17.41 -27.92
C ARG A 146 34.00 -16.47 -27.57
N ILE A 147 32.92 -16.52 -28.35
CA ILE A 147 31.66 -15.85 -27.98
C ILE A 147 30.88 -16.75 -27.02
N TYR A 148 30.77 -16.33 -25.77
CA TYR A 148 30.00 -17.07 -24.77
C TYR A 148 28.50 -16.84 -24.97
N VAL A 149 27.81 -17.87 -25.45
CA VAL A 149 26.35 -17.88 -25.61
C VAL A 149 25.74 -18.74 -24.51
N HIS A 150 24.96 -18.10 -23.64
CA HIS A 150 24.21 -18.82 -22.61
C HIS A 150 23.22 -19.80 -23.23
N SER A 151 23.03 -20.95 -22.59
CA SER A 151 21.97 -21.88 -22.98
C SER A 151 20.60 -21.20 -22.89
N ASP A 152 19.65 -21.62 -23.73
CA ASP A 152 18.27 -21.11 -23.70
C ASP A 152 17.66 -21.25 -22.30
N ARG A 153 17.99 -22.35 -21.61
CA ARG A 153 17.52 -22.62 -20.25
C ARG A 153 18.09 -21.64 -19.23
N HIS A 154 19.40 -21.37 -19.25
CA HIS A 154 20.02 -20.40 -18.35
C HIS A 154 19.47 -18.98 -18.61
N THR A 155 19.28 -18.64 -19.88
CA THR A 155 18.69 -17.39 -20.32
C THR A 155 17.26 -17.21 -19.80
N ALA A 156 16.39 -18.21 -19.97
CA ALA A 156 15.01 -18.18 -19.46
C ALA A 156 14.95 -18.06 -17.93
N LEU A 157 15.85 -18.72 -17.20
CA LEU A 157 15.95 -18.59 -15.75
C LEU A 157 16.41 -17.18 -15.31
N CYS A 158 17.35 -16.57 -16.04
CA CYS A 158 17.76 -15.19 -15.81
C CYS A 158 16.61 -14.21 -16.03
N ASP A 159 15.82 -14.40 -17.09
CA ASP A 159 14.65 -13.58 -17.39
C ASP A 159 13.59 -13.70 -16.28
N ALA A 160 13.24 -14.95 -15.90
CA ALA A 160 12.31 -15.22 -14.81
C ALA A 160 12.77 -14.64 -13.47
N LEU A 161 14.08 -14.72 -13.16
CA LEU A 161 14.65 -14.09 -11.98
C LEU A 161 14.53 -12.57 -12.03
N GLY A 162 14.74 -11.96 -13.20
CA GLY A 162 14.53 -10.52 -13.42
C GLY A 162 13.10 -10.10 -13.13
N GLN A 163 12.13 -10.81 -13.71
CA GLN A 163 10.69 -10.58 -13.50
C GLN A 163 10.30 -10.77 -12.03
N CYS A 164 10.75 -11.86 -11.39
CA CYS A 164 10.51 -12.11 -9.98
C CYS A 164 11.03 -10.97 -9.09
N LYS A 165 12.22 -10.42 -9.38
CA LYS A 165 12.78 -9.26 -8.65
C LYS A 165 11.93 -8.01 -8.83
N GLY A 166 11.46 -7.76 -10.06
CA GLY A 166 10.53 -6.67 -10.37
C GLY A 166 9.27 -6.74 -9.51
N ALA A 167 8.59 -7.89 -9.55
CA ALA A 167 7.39 -8.14 -8.77
C ALA A 167 7.63 -8.03 -7.26
N LEU A 168 8.74 -8.59 -6.75
CA LEU A 168 9.09 -8.55 -5.33
C LEU A 168 9.35 -7.12 -4.83
N GLY A 169 9.97 -6.26 -5.64
CA GLY A 169 10.16 -4.85 -5.31
C GLY A 169 8.83 -4.11 -5.17
N VAL A 170 7.91 -4.32 -6.12
CA VAL A 170 6.55 -3.76 -6.07
C VAL A 170 5.79 -4.24 -4.84
N MET A 171 5.80 -5.54 -4.55
CA MET A 171 5.14 -6.10 -3.37
C MET A 171 5.71 -5.55 -2.07
N SER A 172 7.01 -5.23 -2.03
CA SER A 172 7.65 -4.64 -0.86
C SER A 172 7.15 -3.22 -0.60
N ASP A 173 7.09 -2.37 -1.64
CA ASP A 173 6.54 -1.02 -1.55
C ASP A 173 5.05 -1.06 -1.18
N LEU A 174 4.25 -1.88 -1.86
CA LEU A 174 2.82 -2.01 -1.62
C LEU A 174 2.49 -2.48 -0.21
N ARG A 175 3.20 -3.50 0.29
CA ARG A 175 2.97 -3.98 1.65
C ARG A 175 3.32 -2.90 2.67
N GLN A 176 4.42 -2.16 2.46
CA GLN A 176 4.79 -1.06 3.33
C GLN A 176 3.74 0.06 3.30
N PHE A 177 3.23 0.41 2.12
CA PHE A 177 2.14 1.35 1.95
C PHE A 177 0.87 0.91 2.70
N VAL A 178 0.32 -0.27 2.38
CA VAL A 178 -0.91 -0.78 3.00
C VAL A 178 -0.75 -0.95 4.52
N LYS A 179 0.41 -1.43 4.99
CA LYS A 179 0.73 -1.50 6.42
C LYS A 179 0.67 -0.12 7.06
N THR A 180 1.28 0.88 6.44
CA THR A 180 1.32 2.24 6.98
C THR A 180 -0.08 2.88 7.01
N VAL A 181 -0.88 2.69 5.95
CA VAL A 181 -2.30 3.09 5.94
C VAL A 181 -3.05 2.45 7.12
N CYS A 182 -2.90 1.13 7.33
CA CYS A 182 -3.52 0.46 8.48
C CYS A 182 -3.00 0.95 9.85
N CYS A 183 -1.83 1.57 9.89
CA CYS A 183 -1.16 2.04 11.09
C CYS A 183 -1.36 3.54 11.35
N VAL A 184 -2.15 4.27 10.55
CA VAL A 184 -2.53 5.65 10.90
C VAL A 184 -3.15 5.70 12.31
N SER A 185 -2.91 6.82 12.98
CA SER A 185 -3.35 7.00 14.36
C SER A 185 -4.88 7.00 14.47
N ARG A 186 -5.38 6.53 15.61
CA ARG A 186 -6.78 6.78 16.00
C ARG A 186 -6.97 8.17 16.57
N HIS A 187 -5.96 8.66 17.27
CA HIS A 187 -5.98 9.98 17.87
C HIS A 187 -5.87 11.05 16.78
N PRO A 188 -6.84 11.98 16.68
CA PRO A 188 -6.93 12.95 15.58
C PRO A 188 -5.79 13.97 15.57
N ALA A 189 -5.26 14.32 16.75
CA ALA A 189 -4.14 15.26 16.87
C ALA A 189 -2.78 14.69 16.43
N LYS A 190 -2.66 13.37 16.21
CA LYS A 190 -1.38 12.80 15.75
C LYS A 190 -1.16 13.10 14.28
N SER A 191 0.10 13.39 13.94
CA SER A 191 0.51 13.69 12.57
C SER A 191 0.34 12.49 11.64
N ARG A 192 0.25 12.80 10.34
CA ARG A 192 0.28 11.81 9.28
C ARG A 192 1.63 11.08 9.31
N PRO A 193 1.65 9.73 9.17
CA PRO A 193 2.91 9.00 9.13
C PRO A 193 3.84 9.51 8.02
N GLU A 194 5.12 9.73 8.34
CA GLU A 194 6.12 10.30 7.41
C GLU A 194 6.18 9.56 6.08
N TYR A 195 6.07 8.23 6.10
CA TYR A 195 6.03 7.41 4.89
C TYR A 195 4.88 7.80 3.95
N LEU A 196 3.67 8.09 4.48
CA LEU A 196 2.53 8.51 3.67
C LEU A 196 2.67 9.98 3.25
N ALA A 197 3.20 10.83 4.14
CA ALA A 197 3.52 12.22 3.83
C ALA A 197 4.51 12.35 2.67
N GLY A 198 5.50 11.45 2.61
CA GLY A 198 6.51 11.39 1.55
C GLY A 198 6.04 10.76 0.24
N LEU A 199 4.77 10.39 0.07
CA LEU A 199 4.28 9.86 -1.22
C LEU A 199 4.34 10.94 -2.32
N PRO A 200 4.70 10.58 -3.56
CA PRO A 200 5.03 9.23 -4.04
C PRO A 200 6.47 8.78 -3.78
N ARG A 201 7.36 9.67 -3.31
CA ARG A 201 8.81 9.43 -3.18
C ARG A 201 9.18 8.28 -2.22
N SER A 202 8.31 7.98 -1.26
CA SER A 202 8.49 6.88 -0.30
C SER A 202 8.32 5.49 -0.92
N LEU A 203 7.82 5.38 -2.16
CA LEU A 203 7.75 4.14 -2.94
C LEU A 203 9.11 3.87 -3.61
N LYS A 204 10.05 3.33 -2.84
CA LYS A 204 11.46 3.25 -3.18
C LYS A 204 11.75 2.42 -4.44
N HIS A 205 11.13 1.25 -4.58
CA HIS A 205 11.37 0.35 -5.70
C HIS A 205 10.71 0.89 -6.98
N LEU A 206 9.47 1.36 -6.89
CA LEU A 206 8.79 1.97 -8.03
C LEU A 206 9.57 3.16 -8.57
N ARG A 207 10.06 4.04 -7.69
CA ARG A 207 10.94 5.15 -8.06
C ARG A 207 12.22 4.66 -8.72
N LYS A 208 12.86 3.63 -8.14
CA LYS A 208 14.09 3.04 -8.70
C LYS A 208 13.87 2.50 -10.12
N TYR A 209 12.79 1.76 -10.35
CA TYR A 209 12.51 1.17 -11.67
C TYR A 209 12.28 2.24 -12.74
N VAL A 210 11.48 3.27 -12.45
CA VAL A 210 11.27 4.39 -13.39
C VAL A 210 12.58 5.11 -13.68
N ARG A 211 13.39 5.40 -12.65
CA ARG A 211 14.69 6.07 -12.83
C ARG A 211 15.65 5.23 -13.67
N CYS A 212 15.89 3.97 -13.29
CA CYS A 212 16.83 3.09 -13.98
C CYS A 212 16.43 2.86 -15.44
N ALA A 213 15.14 2.72 -15.73
CA ALA A 213 14.66 2.61 -17.09
C ALA A 213 14.87 3.92 -17.88
N GLY A 214 14.56 5.07 -17.27
CA GLY A 214 14.81 6.39 -17.87
C GLY A 214 16.28 6.63 -18.17
N ASP A 215 17.18 6.23 -17.28
CA ASP A 215 18.63 6.34 -17.46
C ASP A 215 19.09 5.50 -18.68
N VAL A 216 18.55 4.29 -18.85
CA VAL A 216 18.88 3.44 -20.02
C VAL A 216 18.36 4.06 -21.32
N VAL A 217 17.12 4.55 -21.34
CA VAL A 217 16.56 5.23 -22.51
C VAL A 217 17.37 6.49 -22.88
N ALA A 218 17.80 7.26 -21.88
CA ALA A 218 18.61 8.46 -22.08
C ALA A 218 20.02 8.12 -22.59
N SER A 219 20.69 7.10 -22.03
CA SER A 219 22.00 6.64 -22.50
C SER A 219 21.98 6.24 -23.97
N GLN A 220 20.93 5.55 -24.42
CA GLN A 220 20.82 5.16 -25.83
C GLN A 220 20.59 6.35 -26.78
N SER A 221 19.81 7.34 -26.34
CA SER A 221 19.56 8.54 -27.13
C SER A 221 20.85 9.38 -27.32
N ASN A 222 21.73 9.37 -26.31
CA ASN A 222 23.02 10.04 -26.38
C ASN A 222 24.04 9.25 -27.20
N GLU A 223 24.05 7.91 -27.11
CA GLU A 223 24.90 7.05 -27.95
C GLU A 223 24.62 7.23 -29.46
N THR A 224 23.36 7.47 -29.85
CA THR A 224 23.02 7.82 -31.25
C THR A 224 23.54 9.20 -31.68
N ASN A 225 23.87 10.10 -30.75
CA ASN A 225 24.41 11.43 -31.02
C ASN A 225 25.95 11.51 -30.89
N GLU A 226 26.57 10.60 -30.11
CA GLU A 226 28.01 10.60 -29.79
C GLU A 226 28.90 9.82 -30.76
N THR A 227 28.44 9.53 -31.98
CA THR A 227 29.32 9.17 -33.12
C THR A 227 30.30 10.29 -33.53
N ASN A 228 30.55 11.27 -32.66
CA ASN A 228 31.50 12.38 -32.83
C ASN A 228 32.25 12.77 -31.53
N GLY A 229 32.35 11.92 -30.50
CA GLY A 229 33.08 12.32 -29.30
C GLY A 229 33.36 11.20 -28.31
N HIS A 230 34.62 10.79 -28.24
CA HIS A 230 35.18 9.87 -27.25
C HIS A 230 35.15 10.46 -25.83
N THR A 231 34.53 9.81 -24.84
CA THR A 231 35.12 9.73 -23.49
C THR A 231 34.54 8.57 -22.65
N THR A 232 35.44 7.86 -21.97
CA THR A 232 35.21 6.90 -20.89
C THR A 232 34.84 7.60 -19.58
N VAL A 233 33.89 7.10 -18.78
CA VAL A 233 34.06 7.05 -17.31
C VAL A 233 33.19 5.95 -16.69
N ASP A 234 33.82 5.16 -15.83
CA ASP A 234 33.27 4.14 -14.94
C ASP A 234 32.80 4.76 -13.60
N GLU A 235 32.04 3.99 -12.83
CA GLU A 235 31.62 4.25 -11.43
C GLU A 235 30.55 5.33 -11.15
N VAL A 236 29.29 4.89 -11.01
CA VAL A 236 28.23 5.69 -10.34
C VAL A 236 28.14 5.25 -8.87
N HIS A 237 28.73 6.08 -8.01
CA HIS A 237 28.44 6.12 -6.57
C HIS A 237 26.94 6.41 -6.32
N GLU A 238 26.37 5.73 -5.33
CA GLU A 238 25.03 6.03 -4.81
C GLU A 238 25.01 7.42 -4.13
N ALA A 239 24.82 8.48 -4.93
CA ALA A 239 24.51 9.81 -4.41
C ALA A 239 22.98 9.95 -4.29
N ASP A 240 22.50 9.78 -3.06
CA ASP A 240 21.16 10.16 -2.62
C ASP A 240 21.07 11.70 -2.59
N GLY A 241 20.55 12.30 -3.66
CA GLY A 241 20.40 13.75 -3.73
C GLY A 241 20.14 14.28 -5.14
N GLY A 242 18.95 14.01 -5.68
CA GLY A 242 18.50 14.54 -6.98
C GLY A 242 17.13 15.19 -6.84
N ASP A 243 17.09 16.49 -7.08
CA ASP A 243 15.99 17.42 -6.82
C ASP A 243 14.93 17.38 -7.94
N ASP A 244 14.01 16.39 -7.91
CA ASP A 244 12.97 16.22 -8.93
C ASP A 244 11.73 17.10 -8.68
N LYS A 245 11.69 18.23 -9.39
CA LYS A 245 10.69 19.32 -9.37
C LYS A 245 9.37 19.00 -10.10
N HIS A 246 8.90 17.76 -10.19
CA HIS A 246 7.74 17.41 -11.03
C HIS A 246 6.60 16.62 -10.38
N PHE A 247 6.52 16.57 -9.05
CA PHE A 247 5.29 16.14 -8.37
C PHE A 247 4.57 17.35 -7.78
N PRO A 248 3.41 17.77 -8.35
CA PRO A 248 2.62 18.85 -7.76
C PRO A 248 2.11 18.42 -6.38
N SER A 249 2.74 18.94 -5.33
CA SER A 249 2.28 18.85 -3.95
C SER A 249 1.21 19.91 -3.72
N THR A 250 -0.01 19.65 -4.18
CA THR A 250 -1.16 20.56 -3.97
C THR A 250 -2.31 19.92 -3.20
N ALA A 251 -2.15 18.67 -2.74
CA ALA A 251 -3.16 18.03 -1.89
C ALA A 251 -2.98 18.50 -0.44
N ARG A 252 -3.89 19.37 0.01
CA ARG A 252 -4.07 19.75 1.43
C ARG A 252 -3.92 18.50 2.30
N GLU A 253 -2.93 18.49 3.20
CA GLU A 253 -2.69 17.37 4.10
C GLU A 253 -3.90 17.20 5.03
N GLU A 254 -4.79 16.27 4.70
CA GLU A 254 -5.91 15.93 5.57
C GLU A 254 -5.35 15.12 6.75
N SER A 255 -5.31 15.74 7.92
CA SER A 255 -4.94 15.11 9.19
C SER A 255 -6.14 14.36 9.81
N GLY A 256 -5.87 13.56 10.85
CA GLY A 256 -6.94 12.95 11.64
C GLY A 256 -7.96 13.97 12.17
N ALA A 257 -7.50 15.17 12.56
CA ALA A 257 -8.36 16.27 12.97
C ALA A 257 -9.29 16.76 11.84
N ALA A 258 -8.83 16.81 10.59
CA ALA A 258 -9.67 17.17 9.45
C ALA A 258 -10.78 16.14 9.20
N HIS A 259 -10.48 14.85 9.38
CA HIS A 259 -11.50 13.79 9.28
C HIS A 259 -12.51 13.86 10.42
N LEU A 260 -12.08 14.13 11.65
CA LEU A 260 -12.99 14.33 12.77
C LEU A 260 -13.89 15.55 12.57
N ALA A 261 -13.32 16.69 12.16
CA ALA A 261 -14.09 17.91 11.89
C ALA A 261 -15.17 17.66 10.83
N ARG A 262 -14.84 16.94 9.75
CA ARG A 262 -15.81 16.56 8.71
C ARG A 262 -16.92 15.67 9.24
N ALA A 263 -16.59 14.69 10.10
CA ALA A 263 -17.58 13.82 10.72
C ALA A 263 -18.52 14.59 11.67
N MET A 264 -18.01 15.64 12.31
CA MET A 264 -18.76 16.45 13.26
C MET A 264 -19.56 17.61 12.63
N ASP A 265 -19.29 17.98 11.37
CA ASP A 265 -19.93 19.15 10.71
C ASP A 265 -21.46 19.05 10.68
N GLY A 266 -22.01 17.86 10.42
CA GLY A 266 -23.45 17.62 10.42
C GLY A 266 -24.10 17.81 11.80
N PHE A 267 -23.36 17.60 12.88
CA PHE A 267 -23.87 17.75 14.26
C PHE A 267 -23.91 19.21 14.72
N ALA A 268 -23.06 20.09 14.17
CA ALA A 268 -22.97 21.49 14.57
C ALA A 268 -24.28 22.27 14.34
N ARG A 269 -25.14 21.80 13.43
CA ARG A 269 -26.39 22.48 13.03
C ARG A 269 -27.63 22.00 13.79
N LEU A 270 -27.50 20.97 14.62
CA LEU A 270 -28.65 20.32 15.25
C LEU A 270 -29.14 21.01 16.53
N GLY A 271 -28.38 21.97 17.06
CA GLY A 271 -28.68 22.61 18.35
C GLY A 271 -28.66 21.63 19.52
N TRP A 272 -27.94 20.52 19.40
CA TRP A 272 -27.83 19.52 20.45
C TRP A 272 -27.02 20.06 21.64
N PRO A 273 -27.29 19.59 22.88
CA PRO A 273 -26.49 19.96 24.04
C PRO A 273 -24.99 19.69 23.81
N PRO A 274 -24.08 20.62 24.16
CA PRO A 274 -22.64 20.46 23.89
C PRO A 274 -22.04 19.16 24.42
N ARG A 275 -22.49 18.69 25.58
CA ARG A 275 -22.09 17.41 26.19
C ARG A 275 -22.42 16.19 25.33
N ILE A 276 -23.58 16.18 24.66
CA ILE A 276 -23.98 15.10 23.76
C ILE A 276 -23.10 15.11 22.50
N VAL A 277 -22.84 16.29 21.95
CA VAL A 277 -21.94 16.45 20.81
C VAL A 277 -20.52 15.98 21.17
N SER A 278 -20.06 16.30 22.39
CA SER A 278 -18.80 15.81 22.95
C SER A 278 -18.77 14.28 23.07
N PHE A 279 -19.83 13.67 23.60
CA PHE A 279 -19.94 12.21 23.70
C PHE A 279 -19.86 11.53 22.32
N VAL A 280 -20.61 12.03 21.32
CA VAL A 280 -20.56 11.51 19.95
C VAL A 280 -19.13 11.60 19.40
N ARG A 281 -18.50 12.78 19.52
CA ARG A 281 -17.12 13.02 19.08
C ARG A 281 -16.16 12.00 19.69
N LYS A 282 -16.21 11.82 21.01
CA LYS A 282 -15.38 10.88 21.76
C LYS A 282 -15.62 9.43 21.35
N SER A 283 -16.87 9.02 21.14
CA SER A 283 -17.19 7.66 20.66
C SER A 283 -16.57 7.41 19.28
N LEU A 284 -16.66 8.37 18.34
CA LEU A 284 -16.06 8.24 17.01
C LEU A 284 -14.54 8.08 17.07
N VAL A 285 -13.86 8.79 17.98
CA VAL A 285 -12.41 8.68 18.19
C VAL A 285 -12.06 7.34 18.84
N ALA A 286 -12.68 7.04 19.98
CA ALA A 286 -12.41 5.86 20.80
C ALA A 286 -12.61 4.55 20.04
N LYS A 287 -13.74 4.43 19.32
CA LYS A 287 -14.10 3.22 18.56
C LYS A 287 -13.45 3.18 17.17
N GLY A 288 -12.75 4.26 16.78
CA GLY A 288 -11.88 4.30 15.62
C GLY A 288 -12.59 4.57 14.29
N ALA A 289 -13.73 5.26 14.31
CA ALA A 289 -14.40 5.74 13.10
C ALA A 289 -13.55 6.78 12.36
N VAL A 290 -12.93 7.71 13.08
CA VAL A 290 -12.00 8.71 12.51
C VAL A 290 -10.83 8.03 11.79
N LYS A 291 -10.26 6.98 12.40
CA LYS A 291 -9.23 6.17 11.77
C LYS A 291 -9.72 5.48 10.51
N ALA A 292 -10.96 4.97 10.49
CA ALA A 292 -11.51 4.32 9.31
C ALA A 292 -11.61 5.31 8.13
N LEU A 293 -12.13 6.52 8.39
CA LEU A 293 -12.16 7.61 7.40
C LEU A 293 -10.75 7.95 6.89
N TRP A 294 -9.80 8.10 7.81
CA TRP A 294 -8.42 8.41 7.47
C TRP A 294 -7.79 7.31 6.59
N MET A 295 -7.99 6.04 6.93
CA MET A 295 -7.53 4.91 6.12
C MET A 295 -8.10 4.94 4.70
N ARG A 296 -9.40 5.23 4.55
CA ARG A 296 -10.05 5.34 3.22
C ARG A 296 -9.44 6.49 2.41
N SER A 297 -9.25 7.66 3.00
CA SER A 297 -8.64 8.80 2.31
C SER A 297 -7.19 8.55 1.90
N GLU A 298 -6.38 7.91 2.75
CA GLU A 298 -5.00 7.54 2.40
C GLU A 298 -4.94 6.47 1.31
N LEU A 299 -5.88 5.51 1.30
CA LEU A 299 -6.01 4.54 0.21
C LEU A 299 -6.28 5.24 -1.12
N ILE A 300 -7.30 6.10 -1.19
CA ILE A 300 -7.68 6.83 -2.40
C ILE A 300 -6.52 7.70 -2.91
N ARG A 301 -5.82 8.40 -2.00
CA ARG A 301 -4.65 9.21 -2.36
C ARG A 301 -3.51 8.36 -2.89
N GLY A 302 -3.19 7.25 -2.20
CA GLY A 302 -2.13 6.34 -2.61
C GLY A 302 -2.40 5.66 -3.95
N LEU A 303 -3.65 5.27 -4.23
CA LEU A 303 -4.07 4.68 -5.50
C LEU A 303 -3.69 5.55 -6.70
N ARG A 304 -3.93 6.87 -6.63
CA ARG A 304 -3.55 7.80 -7.71
C ARG A 304 -2.05 7.80 -7.98
N HIS A 305 -1.23 7.68 -6.94
CA HIS A 305 0.23 7.59 -7.08
C HIS A 305 0.65 6.26 -7.69
N LEU A 306 0.04 5.15 -7.27
CA LEU A 306 0.30 3.81 -7.81
C LEU A 306 -0.10 3.71 -9.29
N GLU A 307 -1.26 4.26 -9.67
CA GLU A 307 -1.70 4.35 -11.07
C GLU A 307 -0.78 5.21 -11.93
N THR A 308 -0.23 6.28 -11.35
CA THR A 308 0.76 7.13 -12.02
C THR A 308 2.05 6.35 -12.28
N TYR A 309 2.56 5.63 -11.29
CA TYR A 309 3.72 4.75 -11.48
C TYR A 309 3.43 3.64 -12.50
N LEU A 310 2.25 3.03 -12.48
CA LEU A 310 1.88 2.00 -13.46
C LEU A 310 1.93 2.52 -14.89
N ARG A 311 1.42 3.73 -15.13
CA ARG A 311 1.53 4.40 -16.44
C ARG A 311 2.98 4.69 -16.82
N GLN A 312 3.79 5.17 -15.88
CA GLN A 312 5.22 5.44 -16.12
C GLN A 312 5.98 4.16 -16.45
N LEU A 313 5.79 3.08 -15.68
CA LEU A 313 6.45 1.79 -15.94
C LEU A 313 6.05 1.22 -17.29
N ARG A 314 4.76 1.25 -17.66
CA ARG A 314 4.30 0.82 -18.99
C ARG A 314 4.94 1.62 -20.11
N ARG A 315 5.07 2.94 -19.94
CA ARG A 315 5.77 3.80 -20.89
C ARG A 315 7.25 3.39 -21.02
N CYS A 316 7.94 3.17 -19.92
CA CYS A 316 9.33 2.71 -19.93
C CYS A 316 9.49 1.35 -20.63
N VAL A 317 8.54 0.42 -20.44
CA VAL A 317 8.52 -0.86 -21.17
C VAL A 317 8.43 -0.60 -22.68
N THR A 318 7.45 0.18 -23.14
CA THR A 318 7.29 0.49 -24.56
C THR A 318 8.51 1.19 -25.16
N GLU A 319 9.12 2.14 -24.43
CA GLU A 319 10.33 2.83 -24.88
C GLU A 319 11.52 1.89 -25.00
N LEU A 320 11.71 0.96 -24.05
CA LEU A 320 12.80 -0.03 -24.09
C LEU A 320 12.55 -1.17 -25.08
N GLU A 321 11.30 -1.59 -25.30
CA GLU A 321 10.94 -2.59 -26.33
C GLU A 321 11.20 -2.09 -27.74
N ALA A 322 11.12 -0.77 -27.97
CA ALA A 322 11.44 -0.16 -29.25
C ALA A 322 12.95 -0.16 -29.56
N THR A 323 13.79 -0.52 -28.58
CA THR A 323 15.24 -0.54 -28.74
C THR A 323 15.71 -1.87 -29.34
N PRO A 324 16.78 -1.89 -30.17
CA PRO A 324 17.23 -3.12 -30.80
C PRO A 324 17.52 -4.21 -29.78
N ASN A 325 16.90 -5.38 -29.95
CA ASN A 325 17.08 -6.48 -29.02
C ASN A 325 18.44 -7.17 -29.26
N LEU A 326 18.85 -8.04 -28.33
CA LEU A 326 20.14 -8.74 -28.41
C LEU A 326 20.28 -9.58 -29.70
N VAL A 327 19.18 -10.17 -30.17
CA VAL A 327 19.16 -11.00 -31.40
C VAL A 327 19.40 -10.11 -32.63
N ASP A 328 18.77 -8.95 -32.70
CA ASP A 328 18.92 -7.98 -33.78
C ASP A 328 20.37 -7.45 -33.84
N VAL A 329 20.97 -7.19 -32.68
CA VAL A 329 22.36 -6.74 -32.56
C VAL A 329 23.32 -7.84 -33.02
N CYS A 330 23.15 -9.08 -32.56
CA CYS A 330 23.99 -10.21 -32.95
C CYS A 330 23.85 -10.55 -34.45
N ALA A 331 22.62 -10.54 -34.98
CA ALA A 331 22.37 -10.79 -36.42
C ALA A 331 22.99 -9.69 -37.30
N SER A 332 22.93 -8.43 -36.86
CA SER A 332 23.58 -7.31 -37.53
C SER A 332 25.11 -7.43 -37.51
N ALA A 333 25.69 -7.84 -36.38
CA ALA A 333 27.13 -8.04 -36.23
C ALA A 333 27.66 -9.18 -37.12
N LEU A 334 26.94 -10.32 -37.15
CA LEU A 334 27.26 -11.47 -38.00
C LEU A 334 27.11 -11.17 -39.51
N SER A 335 26.23 -10.23 -39.86
CA SER A 335 26.06 -9.79 -41.25
C SER A 335 27.18 -8.85 -41.69
N ALA A 336 27.63 -7.95 -40.80
CA ALA A 336 28.71 -7.00 -41.07
C ALA A 336 30.07 -7.69 -41.25
N SER A 337 30.39 -8.70 -40.41
CA SER A 337 31.63 -9.47 -40.50
C SER A 337 31.77 -10.31 -41.77
N ARG A 338 30.65 -10.66 -42.44
CA ARG A 338 30.66 -11.38 -43.73
C ARG A 338 30.91 -10.48 -44.94
N THR A 339 30.66 -9.18 -44.81
CA THR A 339 30.83 -8.20 -45.89
C THR A 339 32.17 -7.47 -45.84
N GLU A 340 32.77 -7.34 -44.67
CA GLU A 340 34.10 -6.73 -44.49
C GLU A 340 35.17 -7.82 -44.49
N GLY A 341 35.69 -8.14 -45.67
CA GLY A 341 36.87 -8.98 -45.79
C GLY A 341 38.03 -8.35 -45.03
N VAL A 342 38.46 -9.02 -43.95
CA VAL A 342 39.75 -8.89 -43.23
C VAL A 342 40.49 -7.57 -43.52
N THR A 343 40.09 -6.50 -42.84
CA THR A 343 41.00 -5.37 -42.60
C THR A 343 41.44 -5.41 -41.16
N ASP A 344 42.67 -5.86 -41.00
CA ASP A 344 43.50 -5.83 -39.80
C ASP A 344 43.47 -4.41 -39.18
N GLY A 345 43.03 -4.28 -37.92
CA GLY A 345 43.13 -3.00 -37.19
C GLY A 345 42.02 -2.65 -36.18
N GLY A 346 41.95 -3.37 -35.07
CA GLY A 346 41.88 -2.80 -33.70
C GLY A 346 40.66 -2.02 -33.18
N ASP A 347 39.74 -1.51 -34.01
CA ASP A 347 38.69 -0.57 -33.54
C ASP A 347 37.23 -1.09 -33.70
N GLY A 348 37.02 -2.15 -34.49
CA GLY A 348 35.70 -2.74 -34.73
C GLY A 348 35.15 -3.59 -33.57
N ASP A 349 36.03 -4.28 -32.85
CA ASP A 349 35.66 -5.26 -31.82
C ASP A 349 35.07 -4.59 -30.55
N GLY A 350 35.58 -3.41 -30.20
CA GLY A 350 35.06 -2.59 -29.10
C GLY A 350 33.66 -2.01 -29.37
N SER A 351 33.23 -1.92 -30.63
CA SER A 351 31.88 -1.43 -31.00
C SER A 351 30.81 -2.51 -30.81
N ILE A 352 31.12 -3.77 -31.20
CA ILE A 352 30.20 -4.90 -31.06
C ILE A 352 29.98 -5.25 -29.60
N LEU A 353 31.05 -5.35 -28.80
CA LEU A 353 30.96 -5.63 -27.37
C LEU A 353 30.15 -4.56 -26.61
N ARG A 354 30.29 -3.27 -27.00
CA ARG A 354 29.46 -2.18 -26.46
C ARG A 354 27.98 -2.36 -26.79
N ARG A 355 27.64 -2.70 -28.03
CA ARG A 355 26.25 -2.95 -28.46
C ARG A 355 25.63 -4.16 -27.76
N VAL A 356 26.39 -5.26 -27.62
CA VAL A 356 25.95 -6.46 -26.89
C VAL A 356 25.74 -6.15 -25.41
N SER A 357 26.66 -5.43 -24.78
CA SER A 357 26.52 -4.98 -23.38
C SER A 357 25.29 -4.09 -23.18
N SER A 358 25.06 -3.14 -24.09
CA SER A 358 23.86 -2.28 -24.10
C SER A 358 22.57 -3.09 -24.23
N ALA A 359 22.49 -4.03 -25.18
CA ALA A 359 21.33 -4.92 -25.35
C ALA A 359 21.08 -5.83 -24.13
N CYS A 360 22.14 -6.33 -23.50
CA CYS A 360 22.04 -7.08 -22.24
C CYS A 360 21.50 -6.22 -21.10
N ARG A 361 21.92 -4.95 -21.00
CA ARG A 361 21.41 -3.99 -20.02
C ARG A 361 19.93 -3.70 -20.24
N VAL A 362 19.51 -3.47 -21.48
CA VAL A 362 18.09 -3.32 -21.84
C VAL A 362 17.27 -4.53 -21.42
N ARG A 363 17.70 -5.74 -21.82
CA ARG A 363 16.99 -6.98 -21.49
C ARG A 363 16.82 -7.15 -19.97
N LYS A 364 17.88 -6.87 -19.21
CA LYS A 364 17.86 -6.93 -17.74
C LYS A 364 16.83 -5.97 -17.14
N GLU A 365 16.77 -4.74 -17.63
CA GLU A 365 15.79 -3.75 -17.15
C GLU A 365 14.37 -4.12 -17.59
N LEU A 366 14.15 -4.52 -18.85
CA LEU A 366 12.86 -4.99 -19.36
C LEU A 366 12.29 -6.13 -18.52
N ASN A 367 13.09 -7.13 -18.19
CA ASN A 367 12.64 -8.24 -17.35
C ASN A 367 12.16 -7.78 -15.97
N GLN A 368 12.88 -6.86 -15.33
CA GLN A 368 12.41 -6.29 -14.05
C GLN A 368 11.11 -5.50 -14.23
N LEU A 369 11.00 -4.71 -15.30
CA LEU A 369 9.82 -3.93 -15.57
C LEU A 369 8.60 -4.79 -15.87
N TYR A 370 8.72 -5.90 -16.61
CA TYR A 370 7.59 -6.80 -16.87
C TYR A 370 6.99 -7.32 -15.56
N GLY A 371 7.81 -7.87 -14.67
CA GLY A 371 7.34 -8.33 -13.37
C GLY A 371 6.78 -7.20 -12.49
N ALA A 372 7.36 -6.00 -12.56
CA ALA A 372 6.87 -4.84 -11.82
C ALA A 372 5.51 -4.34 -12.36
N VAL A 373 5.32 -4.28 -13.68
CA VAL A 373 4.07 -3.83 -14.32
C VAL A 373 2.93 -4.80 -14.04
N GLU A 374 3.17 -6.09 -14.17
CA GLU A 374 2.18 -7.14 -13.88
C GLU A 374 1.76 -7.07 -12.40
N ALA A 375 2.74 -7.13 -11.49
CA ALA A 375 2.48 -7.05 -10.06
C ALA A 375 1.77 -5.75 -9.69
N LEU A 376 2.20 -4.59 -10.20
CA LEU A 376 1.55 -3.32 -9.85
C LEU A 376 0.13 -3.23 -10.41
N GLY A 377 -0.11 -3.72 -11.63
CA GLY A 377 -1.42 -3.73 -12.27
C GLY A 377 -2.44 -4.58 -11.53
N ASP A 378 -2.05 -5.76 -11.07
CA ASP A 378 -2.91 -6.62 -10.26
C ASP A 378 -3.25 -5.95 -8.92
N GLN A 379 -2.26 -5.34 -8.29
CA GLN A 379 -2.42 -4.80 -6.94
C GLN A 379 -3.21 -3.49 -6.95
N THR A 380 -3.06 -2.64 -7.98
CA THR A 380 -3.93 -1.47 -8.15
C THR A 380 -5.37 -1.89 -8.40
N THR A 381 -5.60 -2.96 -9.15
CA THR A 381 -6.95 -3.52 -9.37
C THR A 381 -7.60 -3.93 -8.04
N TRP A 382 -6.90 -4.69 -7.20
CA TRP A 382 -7.42 -5.10 -5.89
C TRP A 382 -7.65 -3.92 -4.95
N LEU A 383 -6.70 -2.98 -4.88
CA LEU A 383 -6.84 -1.79 -4.05
C LEU A 383 -7.99 -0.89 -4.54
N GLY A 384 -8.21 -0.79 -5.85
CA GLY A 384 -9.35 -0.10 -6.46
C GLY A 384 -10.68 -0.73 -6.05
N ARG A 385 -10.80 -2.07 -6.17
CA ARG A 385 -11.99 -2.80 -5.69
C ARG A 385 -12.27 -2.58 -4.21
N ILE A 386 -11.24 -2.47 -3.37
CA ILE A 386 -11.40 -2.13 -1.96
C ILE A 386 -11.90 -0.68 -1.79
N ALA A 387 -11.31 0.27 -2.52
CA ALA A 387 -11.65 1.69 -2.44
C ALA A 387 -13.08 1.99 -2.92
N ASP A 388 -13.56 1.23 -3.89
CA ASP A 388 -14.93 1.27 -4.43
C ASP A 388 -15.98 0.68 -3.47
N VAL A 389 -15.58 0.31 -2.26
CA VAL A 389 -16.44 -0.18 -1.18
C VAL A 389 -17.14 -1.47 -1.60
N PRO A 390 -16.48 -2.63 -1.48
CA PRO A 390 -17.01 -3.86 -2.01
C PRO A 390 -18.27 -4.29 -1.25
N THR A 391 -19.30 -4.66 -2.01
CA THR A 391 -20.57 -5.19 -1.48
C THR A 391 -20.39 -6.61 -0.92
N GLU A 392 -19.41 -7.34 -1.44
CA GLU A 392 -19.01 -8.66 -0.98
C GLU A 392 -17.67 -8.63 -0.22
N ARG A 393 -17.40 -9.67 0.55
CA ARG A 393 -16.13 -9.80 1.27
C ARG A 393 -15.04 -10.28 0.32
N LEU A 394 -14.06 -9.43 0.01
CA LEU A 394 -12.97 -9.75 -0.91
C LEU A 394 -11.91 -10.64 -0.26
N PHE A 395 -11.55 -10.35 0.99
CA PHE A 395 -10.48 -11.07 1.67
C PHE A 395 -10.96 -11.62 3.02
N VAL A 396 -10.71 -12.91 3.23
CA VAL A 396 -10.98 -13.59 4.50
C VAL A 396 -9.65 -13.95 5.15
N ALA A 397 -9.40 -13.41 6.34
CA ALA A 397 -8.19 -13.73 7.09
C ALA A 397 -8.55 -14.30 8.46
N GLY A 398 -8.56 -15.63 8.57
CA GLY A 398 -8.69 -16.39 9.82
C GLY A 398 -10.08 -16.31 10.46
N GLY A 399 -10.83 -17.42 10.43
CA GLY A 399 -12.06 -17.61 11.19
C GLY A 399 -13.06 -18.53 10.51
N GLY A 400 -12.86 -19.84 10.65
CA GLY A 400 -13.81 -20.89 10.28
C GLY A 400 -13.13 -22.02 9.50
N GLY A 401 -12.88 -23.15 10.16
CA GLY A 401 -12.94 -24.43 9.45
C GLY A 401 -14.29 -24.53 8.70
N PRO A 402 -14.42 -25.46 7.74
CA PRO A 402 -15.68 -25.64 7.05
C PRO A 402 -16.80 -25.76 8.09
N ARG A 403 -17.80 -24.87 8.00
CA ARG A 403 -19.10 -25.14 8.61
C ARG A 403 -19.64 -26.39 7.91
N ALA A 404 -19.29 -27.55 8.45
CA ALA A 404 -20.08 -28.75 8.30
C ALA A 404 -21.38 -28.54 9.10
N GLY A 405 -22.51 -28.85 8.47
CA GLY A 405 -23.87 -28.69 8.99
C GLY A 405 -24.74 -28.06 7.90
N ALA A 406 -25.53 -28.81 7.10
CA ALA A 406 -26.47 -29.87 7.48
C ALA A 406 -27.43 -29.42 8.58
#